data_AF-A0A376FKR6-F1
#
_entry.id   AF-A0A376FKR6-F1
#
_cell.length_a   1.000
_cell.length_b   1.000
_cell.length_c   1.000
_cell.angle_alpha   90.00
_cell.angle_beta   90.00
_cell.angle_gamma   90.00
#
_symmetry.space_group_name_H-M   'P 1'
#
loop_
_entity.id
_entity.type
_entity.pdbx_description
1 polymer ?
#
loop_
_entity_poly.entity_id
_entity_poly.type
_entity_poly.pdbx_seq_one_letter_code
_entity_poly.pdbx_strand_id
1 'polypeptide(L)'
;MKREDGGQVSNWLHNEANVGDVVHLAAPAGDFFMAVEANTPVTLISAGVGQTPMLAMLDTLAESPTTVRRSTGSTLRKTVTCTPLRMK
;
A
#
# COMPACT_ATOMS: atom_id res chain seq x y z
N MET A 1 12.78 0.77 0.30
CA MET A 1 12.82 -0.59 -0.29
C MET A 1 13.42 -1.54 0.73
N LYS A 2 12.83 -2.73 0.98
CA LYS A 2 13.36 -3.65 2.01
C LYS A 2 14.68 -4.25 1.52
N ARG A 3 15.71 -4.26 2.36
CA ARG A 3 16.98 -4.94 2.08
C ARG A 3 16.82 -6.45 2.32
N GLU A 4 17.41 -7.24 1.43
CA GLU A 4 17.40 -8.70 1.51
C GLU A 4 18.84 -9.19 1.35
N ASP A 5 19.31 -10.04 2.27
CA ASP A 5 20.68 -10.55 2.23
C ASP A 5 20.88 -11.44 0.99
N GLY A 6 21.94 -11.16 0.22
CA GLY A 6 22.17 -11.78 -1.10
C GLY A 6 21.32 -11.21 -2.24
N GLY A 7 20.43 -10.25 -1.98
CA GLY A 7 19.62 -9.60 -3.02
C GLY A 7 20.46 -8.69 -3.92
N GLN A 8 20.54 -8.98 -5.22
CA GLN A 8 21.36 -8.21 -6.16
C GLN A 8 20.86 -6.76 -6.30
N VAL A 9 19.55 -6.59 -6.57
CA VAL A 9 18.96 -5.27 -6.82
C VAL A 9 18.77 -4.47 -5.53
N SER A 10 18.32 -5.12 -4.44
CA SER A 10 18.11 -4.43 -3.17
C SER A 10 19.44 -3.91 -2.61
N ASN A 11 20.52 -4.71 -2.65
CA ASN A 11 21.81 -4.26 -2.15
C ASN A 11 22.43 -3.17 -3.02
N TRP A 12 22.30 -3.26 -4.34
CA TRP A 12 22.73 -2.18 -5.24
C TRP A 12 22.00 -0.87 -4.95
N LEU A 13 20.67 -0.90 -4.81
CA LEU A 13 19.86 0.28 -4.45
C LEU A 13 20.25 0.90 -3.10
N HIS A 14 20.68 0.09 -2.13
CA HIS A 14 21.07 0.56 -0.80
C HIS A 14 22.51 1.08 -0.73
N ASN A 15 23.42 0.55 -1.57
CA ASN A 15 24.85 0.82 -1.45
C ASN A 15 25.40 1.76 -2.54
N GLU A 16 24.84 1.73 -3.74
CA GLU A 16 25.45 2.34 -4.93
C GLU A 16 24.57 3.38 -5.65
N ALA A 17 23.26 3.40 -5.41
CA ALA A 17 22.35 4.34 -6.06
C ALA A 17 22.54 5.78 -5.53
N ASN A 18 22.72 6.73 -6.44
CA ASN A 18 22.90 8.16 -6.15
C ASN A 18 21.81 9.02 -6.80
N VAL A 19 21.64 10.24 -6.28
CA VAL A 19 20.71 11.22 -6.87
C VAL A 19 21.24 11.63 -8.26
N GLY A 20 20.39 11.47 -9.28
CA GLY A 20 20.74 11.76 -10.68
C GLY A 20 20.92 10.50 -11.53
N ASP A 21 20.97 9.32 -10.91
CA ASP A 21 21.02 8.05 -11.64
C ASP A 21 19.70 7.79 -12.38
N VAL A 22 19.81 7.31 -13.63
CA VAL A 22 18.67 6.96 -14.45
C VAL A 22 18.36 5.48 -14.27
N VAL A 23 17.17 5.18 -13.77
CA VAL A 23 16.67 3.80 -13.60
C VAL A 23 15.60 3.53 -14.64
N HIS A 24 15.79 2.46 -15.42
CA HIS A 24 14.77 2.01 -16.37
C HIS A 24 13.69 1.22 -15.64
N LEU A 25 12.44 1.67 -15.75
CA LEU A 25 11.28 1.03 -15.15
C LEU A 25 10.44 0.34 -16.23
N ALA A 26 9.95 -0.85 -15.92
CA ALA A 26 8.93 -1.50 -16.72
C ALA A 26 7.54 -0.93 -16.40
N ALA A 27 6.59 -1.14 -17.29
CA ALA A 27 5.19 -0.86 -17.03
C ALA A 27 4.71 -1.59 -15.75
N PRO A 28 3.74 -1.03 -15.00
CA PRO A 28 3.20 -1.70 -13.83
C PRO A 28 2.66 -3.08 -14.24
N ALA A 29 3.07 -4.11 -13.50
CA ALA A 29 2.70 -5.49 -13.75
C ALA A 29 2.17 -6.12 -12.45
N GLY A 30 1.08 -6.88 -12.55
CA GLY A 30 0.46 -7.62 -11.46
C GLY A 30 -1.07 -7.48 -11.42
N ASP A 31 -1.73 -8.48 -10.83
CA ASP A 31 -3.20 -8.57 -10.76
C ASP A 31 -3.76 -8.03 -9.44
N PHE A 32 -3.03 -7.13 -8.77
CA PHE A 32 -3.41 -6.61 -7.45
C PHE A 32 -4.20 -5.31 -7.59
N PHE A 33 -5.46 -5.42 -7.97
CA PHE A 33 -6.41 -4.32 -8.11
C PHE A 33 -7.62 -4.53 -7.19
N MET A 34 -8.33 -3.44 -6.89
CA MET A 34 -9.51 -3.48 -6.04
C MET A 34 -10.77 -3.29 -6.89
N ALA A 35 -11.55 -4.37 -7.03
CA ALA A 35 -12.86 -4.36 -7.69
C ALA A 35 -13.94 -4.67 -6.63
N VAL A 36 -14.33 -3.65 -5.88
CA VAL A 36 -15.37 -3.76 -4.84
C VAL A 36 -16.45 -2.73 -5.09
N GLU A 37 -17.70 -3.07 -4.79
CA GLU A 37 -18.79 -2.10 -4.83
C GLU A 37 -18.66 -1.12 -3.66
N ALA A 38 -19.12 0.12 -3.86
CA ALA A 38 -18.90 1.24 -2.93
C ALA A 38 -19.39 1.00 -1.49
N ASN A 39 -20.31 0.07 -1.27
CA ASN A 39 -20.90 -0.23 0.05
C ASN A 39 -20.41 -1.55 0.66
N THR A 40 -19.47 -2.25 0.02
CA THR A 40 -18.95 -3.51 0.55
C THR A 40 -17.90 -3.24 1.63
N PRO A 41 -18.05 -3.72 2.88
CA PRO A 41 -17.03 -3.53 3.91
C PRO A 41 -15.74 -4.27 3.54
N VAL A 42 -14.62 -3.55 3.47
CA VAL A 42 -13.31 -4.11 3.07
C VAL A 42 -12.39 -4.24 4.27
N THR A 43 -11.77 -5.40 4.44
CA THR A 43 -10.69 -5.60 5.42
C THR A 43 -9.35 -5.76 4.73
N LEU A 44 -8.43 -4.85 5.00
CA LEU A 44 -7.08 -4.84 4.45
C LEU A 44 -6.09 -5.47 5.45
N ILE A 45 -5.49 -6.61 5.07
CA ILE A 45 -4.50 -7.34 5.86
C ILE A 45 -3.17 -7.35 5.10
N SER A 46 -2.11 -6.80 5.71
CA SER A 46 -0.78 -6.77 5.10
C SER A 46 0.30 -7.10 6.12
N ALA A 47 1.32 -7.84 5.69
CA ALA A 47 2.54 -8.08 6.46
C ALA A 47 3.77 -7.76 5.59
N GLY A 48 4.74 -7.01 6.13
CA GLY A 48 5.96 -6.64 5.42
C GLY A 48 5.77 -5.60 4.29
N VAL A 49 6.40 -5.84 3.13
CA VAL A 49 6.47 -4.90 1.99
C VAL A 49 5.12 -4.65 1.31
N GLY A 50 4.14 -5.54 1.51
CA GLY A 50 2.77 -5.37 0.99
C GLY A 50 2.00 -4.21 1.61
N GLN A 51 2.57 -3.48 2.59
CA GLN A 51 1.95 -2.29 3.17
C GLN A 51 1.79 -1.15 2.15
N THR A 52 2.73 -0.99 1.21
CA THR A 52 2.72 0.11 0.24
C THR A 52 1.53 0.04 -0.73
N PRO A 53 1.25 -1.08 -1.44
CA PRO A 53 0.04 -1.16 -2.27
C PRO A 53 -1.24 -1.05 -1.44
N MET A 54 -1.21 -1.51 -0.18
CA MET A 54 -2.35 -1.44 0.74
C MET A 54 -2.58 -0.04 1.34
N LEU A 55 -1.59 0.84 1.29
CA LEU A 55 -1.76 2.28 1.56
C LEU A 55 -2.43 2.95 0.38
N ALA A 56 -1.93 2.75 -0.84
CA ALA A 56 -2.53 3.29 -2.05
C ALA A 56 -4.02 2.88 -2.18
N MET A 57 -4.33 1.61 -1.92
CA MET A 57 -5.69 1.09 -1.88
C MET A 57 -6.57 1.69 -0.78
N LEU A 58 -6.00 1.97 0.40
CA LEU A 58 -6.73 2.64 1.48
C LEU A 58 -7.05 4.08 1.10
N ASP A 59 -6.11 4.80 0.49
CA ASP A 59 -6.31 6.20 0.08
C ASP A 59 -7.45 6.29 -0.94
N THR A 60 -7.50 5.38 -1.91
CA THR A 60 -8.64 5.29 -2.85
C THR A 60 -9.97 4.97 -2.15
N LEU A 61 -9.95 4.11 -1.13
CA LEU A 61 -11.16 3.81 -0.35
C LEU A 61 -11.57 4.96 0.58
N ALA A 62 -10.63 5.79 1.03
CA ALA A 62 -10.93 6.95 1.89
C ALA A 62 -11.66 8.05 1.13
N GLU A 63 -11.45 8.15 -0.18
CA GLU A 63 -12.17 9.06 -1.08
C GLU A 63 -13.59 8.55 -1.44
N SER A 64 -13.90 7.28 -1.16
CA SER A 64 -15.20 6.66 -1.39
C SER A 64 -15.96 6.43 -0.06
N PRO A 65 -17.30 6.33 -0.07
CA PRO A 65 -18.11 6.17 1.16
C PRO A 65 -18.01 4.77 1.81
N THR A 66 -16.94 4.02 1.55
CA THR A 66 -16.80 2.62 1.95
C THR A 66 -16.26 2.48 3.38
N THR A 67 -16.77 1.51 4.14
CA THR A 67 -16.24 1.21 5.49
C THR A 67 -14.99 0.34 5.38
N VAL A 68 -13.83 0.86 5.82
CA VAL A 68 -12.53 0.16 5.71
C VAL A 68 -12.00 -0.24 7.08
N ARG A 69 -11.58 -1.50 7.23
CA ARG A 69 -10.91 -1.99 8.44
C ARG A 69 -9.48 -2.43 8.14
N ARG A 70 -8.51 -1.88 8.87
CA ARG A 70 -7.11 -2.28 8.77
C ARG A 70 -6.68 -3.22 9.89
N SER A 71 -5.85 -4.21 9.56
CA SER A 71 -5.08 -4.95 10.55
C SER A 71 -3.64 -5.17 10.05
N THR A 72 -2.69 -4.51 10.70
CA THR A 72 -1.24 -4.70 10.52
C THR A 72 -0.67 -5.61 11.60
N GLY A 73 0.21 -6.53 11.20
CA GLY A 73 0.89 -7.48 12.09
C GLY A 73 2.03 -6.85 12.91
N SER A 74 1.71 -5.91 13.79
CA SER A 74 2.50 -5.53 14.99
C SER A 74 1.55 -4.78 15.94
N THR A 75 0.89 -5.52 16.83
CA THR A 75 0.08 -5.08 17.99
C THR A 75 -0.52 -3.66 17.95
N LEU A 76 -1.34 -3.34 16.93
CA LEU A 76 -2.28 -2.21 17.03
C LEU A 76 -3.41 -2.37 16.00
N ARG A 77 -4.61 -2.77 16.47
CA ARG A 77 -5.83 -2.73 15.65
C ARG A 77 -6.29 -1.28 15.55
N LYS A 78 -6.13 -0.64 14.39
CA LYS A 78 -6.75 0.66 14.09
C LYS A 78 -7.92 0.42 13.13
N THR A 79 -9.15 0.46 13.66
CA THR A 79 -10.36 0.53 12.84
C THR A 79 -10.51 1.99 12.39
N VAL A 80 -10.54 2.24 11.08
CA VAL A 80 -10.75 3.58 10.52
C VAL A 80 -12.17 3.62 9.94
N THR A 81 -13.12 4.15 10.70
CA THR A 81 -14.47 4.36 10.17
C THR A 81 -14.47 5.63 9.34
N CYS A 82 -14.38 5.51 8.02
CA CYS A 82 -14.63 6.64 7.12
C CYS A 82 -16.12 6.95 7.19
N THR A 83 -16.47 8.00 7.94
CA THR A 83 -17.83 8.55 7.95
C THR A 83 -17.88 9.59 6.83
N PRO A 84 -18.92 9.64 5.99
CA PRO A 84 -18.99 10.62 4.91
C PRO A 84 -18.80 12.03 5.48
N LEU A 85 -17.69 12.67 5.08
CA LEU A 85 -17.33 14.02 5.50
C LEU A 85 -18.35 14.97 4.88
N ARG A 86 -19.40 15.29 5.64
CA ARG A 86 -20.45 16.24 5.26
C ARG A 86 -19.83 17.64 5.26
N MET A 87 -19.32 18.09 4.11
CA MET A 87 -18.93 19.48 3.89
C MET A 87 -20.19 20.36 4.07
N LYS A 88 -20.09 21.34 4.97
CA LYS A 88 -20.98 22.50 5.03
C LYS A 88 -20.39 23.61 4.17
#